data_AF-A0A812TF28-F1
#
_entry.id   AF-A0A812TF28-F1
#
_cell.length_a   1.000
_cell.length_b   1.000
_cell.length_c   1.000
_cell.angle_alpha   90.00
_cell.angle_beta   90.00
_cell.angle_gamma   90.00
#
_symmetry.space_group_name_H-M   'P 1'
#
loop_
_entity.id
_entity.type
_entity.pdbx_description
1 polymer ?
#
loop_
_entity_poly.entity_id
_entity_poly.type
_entity_poly.pdbx_seq_one_letter_code
_entity_poly.pdbx_strand_id
1 'polypeptide(L)'
;VVPPPPPPPPPPPPPPPLPPPPPVATQSSQRTNMMISGRFNDQDKMNYMREVKESLREWSIPVDMVKADFFGGTFGDQTARLLNKAKALLPFCTRDYGEKTGIGYETYIELQYAHQQGLAILPIQLCDEFPPCPADEDGKAQNVLVLRTDLFRIFDKNMSEPKRVAKEICDAWFSAEAESSSD
;
A
#
# COMPACT_ATOMS: atom_id res chain seq x y z
N VAL A 1 18.32 6.97 70.82
CA VAL A 1 17.26 6.29 70.03
C VAL A 1 17.03 7.12 68.80
N VAL A 2 17.39 6.62 67.61
CA VAL A 2 17.18 7.35 66.35
C VAL A 2 15.73 7.12 65.93
N PRO A 3 14.96 8.18 65.59
CA PRO A 3 13.59 7.99 65.12
C PRO A 3 13.58 7.17 63.82
N PRO A 4 12.56 6.31 63.62
CA PRO A 4 12.44 5.57 62.38
C PRO A 4 12.25 6.53 61.20
N PRO A 5 12.76 6.16 60.01
CA PRO A 5 12.54 6.96 58.81
C PRO A 5 11.04 7.06 58.51
N PRO A 6 10.59 8.17 57.91
CA PRO A 6 9.20 8.30 57.47
C PRO A 6 8.88 7.22 56.43
N PRO A 7 7.61 6.76 56.38
CA PRO A 7 7.18 5.82 55.36
C PRO A 7 7.34 6.44 53.96
N PRO A 8 7.59 5.62 52.92
CA PRO A 8 7.63 6.10 51.55
C PRO A 8 6.26 6.70 51.16
N PRO A 9 6.24 7.68 50.24
CA PRO A 9 4.98 8.20 49.71
C PRO A 9 4.22 7.08 48.99
N PRO A 10 2.87 7.14 48.98
CA PRO A 10 2.07 6.20 48.22
C PRO A 10 2.42 6.28 46.72
N PRO A 11 2.27 5.17 45.97
CA PRO A 11 2.45 5.18 44.52
C PRO A 11 1.44 6.16 43.89
N PRO A 12 1.81 6.80 42.75
CA PRO A 12 0.86 7.63 42.01
C PRO A 12 -0.34 6.77 41.58
N PRO A 13 -1.55 7.36 41.50
CA PRO A 13 -2.70 6.67 40.95
C PRO A 13 -2.40 6.21 39.52
N PRO A 14 -2.99 5.08 39.07
CA PRO A 14 -2.87 4.66 37.69
C PRO A 14 -3.39 5.77 36.76
N PRO A 15 -2.80 5.93 35.56
CA PRO A 15 -3.32 6.85 34.58
C PRO A 15 -4.78 6.50 34.26
N PRO A 16 -5.63 7.50 33.95
CA PRO A 16 -6.98 7.23 33.51
C PRO A 16 -6.94 6.29 32.28
N PRO A 17 -7.93 5.39 32.13
CA PRO A 17 -8.04 4.60 30.92
C PRO A 17 -8.05 5.54 29.71
N LEU A 18 -7.30 5.17 28.67
CA LEU A 18 -7.34 5.90 27.41
C LEU A 18 -8.80 5.97 26.94
N PRO A 19 -9.23 7.10 26.34
CA PRO A 19 -10.54 7.13 25.70
C PRO A 19 -10.61 5.98 24.69
N PRO A 20 -11.79 5.36 24.50
CA PRO A 20 -11.96 4.37 23.46
C PRO A 20 -11.48 4.98 22.13
N PRO A 21 -10.79 4.20 21.27
CA PRO A 21 -10.45 4.67 19.95
C PRO A 21 -11.73 5.19 19.28
N PRO A 22 -11.66 6.31 18.53
CA PRO A 22 -12.81 6.74 17.76
C PRO A 22 -13.34 5.55 16.96
N PRO A 23 -14.67 5.41 16.80
CA PRO A 23 -15.22 4.41 15.90
C PRO A 23 -14.48 4.56 14.58
N VAL A 24 -13.87 3.47 14.08
CA VAL A 24 -13.29 3.45 12.75
C VAL A 24 -14.42 3.88 11.83
N ALA A 25 -14.35 5.11 11.32
CA ALA A 25 -15.37 5.63 10.44
C ALA A 25 -15.44 4.64 9.29
N THR A 26 -16.59 3.98 9.15
CA THR A 26 -16.92 3.11 8.03
C THR A 26 -16.99 4.01 6.79
N GLN A 27 -15.84 4.43 6.26
CA GLN A 27 -15.72 5.14 4.99
C GLN A 27 -15.86 4.15 3.82
N SER A 28 -16.82 3.23 3.91
CA SER A 28 -16.98 2.13 2.95
C SER A 28 -17.77 2.51 1.71
N SER A 29 -18.27 3.74 1.56
CA SER A 29 -19.28 4.02 0.51
C SER A 29 -18.78 4.73 -0.75
N GLN A 30 -17.49 5.05 -0.93
CA GLN A 30 -17.01 5.74 -2.15
C GLN A 30 -15.63 5.34 -2.69
N ARG A 31 -14.98 4.31 -2.15
CA ARG A 31 -13.71 3.83 -2.71
C ARG A 31 -14.00 2.97 -3.94
N THR A 32 -13.69 3.50 -5.12
CA THR A 32 -14.00 2.84 -6.40
C THR A 32 -12.75 2.46 -7.18
N ASN A 33 -11.60 3.07 -6.91
CA ASN A 33 -10.47 3.03 -7.82
C ASN A 33 -9.40 2.01 -7.38
N MET A 34 -8.64 1.50 -8.33
CA MET A 34 -7.38 0.81 -8.08
C MET A 34 -6.23 1.82 -8.19
N MET A 35 -5.31 1.82 -7.24
CA MET A 35 -4.12 2.67 -7.30
C MET A 35 -2.89 1.85 -7.68
N ILE A 36 -2.26 2.22 -8.79
CA ILE A 36 -0.93 1.71 -9.19
C ILE A 36 0.13 2.35 -8.29
N SER A 37 0.91 1.49 -7.63
CA SER A 37 2.04 1.88 -6.79
C SER A 37 3.30 1.21 -7.33
N GLY A 38 4.34 1.99 -7.60
CA GLY A 38 5.59 1.48 -8.15
C GLY A 38 6.71 2.53 -8.13
N ARG A 39 7.95 2.08 -8.20
CA ARG A 39 9.13 2.96 -8.32
C ARG A 39 9.28 3.43 -9.77
N PHE A 40 9.13 4.73 -10.01
CA PHE A 40 9.27 5.38 -11.32
C PHE A 40 10.70 5.90 -11.58
N ASN A 41 11.70 5.08 -11.28
CA ASN A 41 13.12 5.43 -11.43
C ASN A 41 13.73 4.92 -12.74
N ASP A 42 12.96 4.22 -13.57
CA ASP A 42 13.41 3.59 -14.80
C ASP A 42 12.32 3.69 -15.88
N GLN A 43 12.73 3.96 -17.13
CA GLN A 43 11.80 4.20 -18.23
C GLN A 43 11.05 2.94 -18.64
N ASP A 44 11.68 1.76 -18.58
CA ASP A 44 11.05 0.49 -18.96
C ASP A 44 10.00 0.11 -17.92
N LYS A 45 10.29 0.26 -16.63
CA LYS A 45 9.29 0.12 -15.55
C LYS A 45 8.09 1.04 -15.76
N MET A 46 8.34 2.31 -16.09
CA MET A 46 7.30 3.29 -16.36
C MET A 46 6.44 2.93 -17.57
N ASN A 47 7.06 2.49 -18.67
CA ASN A 47 6.36 2.07 -19.88
C ASN A 47 5.49 0.84 -19.61
N TYR A 48 6.05 -0.17 -18.94
CA TYR A 48 5.31 -1.36 -18.54
C TYR A 48 4.08 -1.03 -17.68
N MET A 49 4.25 -0.21 -16.63
CA MET A 49 3.13 0.23 -15.78
C MET A 49 2.06 1.01 -16.56
N ARG A 50 2.47 1.85 -17.52
CA ARG A 50 1.54 2.58 -18.40
C ARG A 50 0.77 1.63 -19.31
N GLU A 51 1.43 0.63 -19.90
CA GLU A 51 0.75 -0.35 -20.76
C GLU A 51 -0.26 -1.20 -19.99
N VAL A 52 0.09 -1.64 -18.78
CA VAL A 52 -0.87 -2.32 -17.87
C VAL A 52 -2.04 -1.38 -17.56
N LYS A 53 -1.77 -0.12 -17.19
CA LYS A 53 -2.81 0.87 -16.89
C LYS A 53 -3.77 1.09 -18.05
N GLU A 54 -3.26 1.31 -19.26
CA GLU A 54 -4.12 1.54 -20.43
C GLU A 54 -4.94 0.29 -20.76
N SER A 55 -4.37 -0.91 -20.64
CA SER A 55 -5.11 -2.18 -20.80
C SER A 55 -6.26 -2.31 -19.78
N LEU A 56 -6.02 -1.94 -18.51
CA LEU A 56 -7.07 -1.95 -17.49
C LEU A 56 -8.19 -0.94 -17.80
N ARG A 57 -7.84 0.22 -18.36
CA ARG A 57 -8.82 1.23 -18.78
C ARG A 57 -9.66 0.78 -19.95
N GLU A 58 -9.12 0.00 -20.89
CA GLU A 58 -9.88 -0.60 -21.99
C GLU A 58 -11.01 -1.51 -21.46
N TRP A 59 -10.82 -2.16 -20.32
CA TRP A 59 -11.87 -2.94 -19.64
C TRP A 59 -12.70 -2.14 -18.63
N SER A 60 -12.63 -0.80 -18.68
CA SER A 60 -13.38 0.10 -17.79
C SER A 60 -13.06 -0.07 -16.30
N ILE A 61 -11.88 -0.59 -15.94
CA ILE A 61 -11.44 -0.64 -14.54
C ILE A 61 -10.94 0.76 -14.15
N PRO A 62 -11.50 1.38 -13.09
CA PRO A 62 -11.08 2.71 -12.66
C PRO A 62 -9.71 2.64 -12.01
N VAL A 63 -8.66 2.97 -12.76
CA VAL A 63 -7.28 2.91 -12.29
C VAL A 63 -6.60 4.29 -12.26
N ASP A 64 -6.02 4.60 -11.11
CA ASP A 64 -5.22 5.78 -10.86
C ASP A 64 -3.73 5.42 -10.73
N MET A 65 -2.88 6.37 -11.10
CA MET A 65 -1.43 6.27 -11.03
C MET A 65 -0.90 7.68 -10.80
N VAL A 66 0.00 7.84 -9.83
CA VAL A 66 0.61 9.16 -9.58
C VAL A 66 1.38 9.59 -10.83
N LYS A 67 1.10 10.79 -11.33
CA LYS A 67 1.83 11.37 -12.47
C LYS A 67 3.06 12.10 -11.93
N ALA A 68 4.24 11.71 -12.38
CA ALA A 68 5.50 12.37 -12.00
C ALA A 68 5.61 13.83 -12.49
N ASP A 69 4.77 14.26 -13.45
CA ASP A 69 5.01 15.47 -14.26
C ASP A 69 4.21 16.73 -13.84
N PHE A 70 3.50 16.74 -12.72
CA PHE A 70 2.73 17.94 -12.34
C PHE A 70 3.58 18.99 -11.61
N PHE A 71 4.10 19.95 -12.37
CA PHE A 71 4.60 21.23 -11.87
C PHE A 71 3.48 21.97 -11.11
N GLY A 72 3.53 21.98 -9.78
CA GLY A 72 2.75 22.92 -8.94
C GLY A 72 2.01 22.34 -7.75
N GLY A 73 1.90 21.01 -7.61
CA GLY A 73 1.38 20.35 -6.40
C GLY A 73 2.49 19.59 -5.67
N THR A 74 2.38 19.42 -4.34
CA THR A 74 3.26 18.46 -3.68
C THR A 74 2.81 17.05 -4.11
N PHE A 75 3.74 16.20 -4.53
CA PHE A 75 3.49 14.80 -4.92
C PHE A 75 2.68 14.05 -3.84
N GLY A 76 2.77 14.53 -2.61
CA GLY A 76 2.02 14.07 -1.47
C GLY A 76 0.53 14.28 -1.44
N ASP A 77 0.09 15.50 -1.73
CA ASP A 77 -1.33 15.80 -1.75
C ASP A 77 -2.03 14.97 -2.82
N GLN A 78 -1.34 14.68 -3.93
CA GLN A 78 -1.84 13.79 -4.97
C GLN A 78 -1.95 12.35 -4.47
N THR A 79 -0.86 11.81 -3.92
CA THR A 79 -0.80 10.43 -3.40
C THR A 79 -1.89 10.19 -2.35
N ALA A 80 -2.04 11.09 -1.37
CA ALA A 80 -3.08 10.99 -0.35
C ALA A 80 -4.50 11.05 -0.93
N ARG A 81 -4.75 11.92 -1.94
CA ARG A 81 -6.05 12.00 -2.62
C ARG A 81 -6.37 10.73 -3.41
N LEU A 82 -5.37 10.11 -4.04
CA LEU A 82 -5.57 8.86 -4.79
C LEU A 82 -5.83 7.70 -3.82
N LEU A 83 -5.03 7.56 -2.77
CA LEU A 83 -5.20 6.53 -1.74
C LEU A 83 -6.56 6.62 -1.04
N ASN A 84 -7.06 7.83 -0.78
CA ASN A 84 -8.37 8.01 -0.17
C ASN A 84 -9.53 7.49 -1.05
N LYS A 85 -9.36 7.50 -2.37
CA LYS A 85 -10.33 6.97 -3.35
C LYS A 85 -10.09 5.49 -3.68
N ALA A 86 -8.94 4.95 -3.29
CA ALA A 86 -8.53 3.62 -3.67
C ALA A 86 -9.29 2.57 -2.87
N LYS A 87 -9.95 1.63 -3.56
CA LYS A 87 -10.45 0.37 -3.01
C LYS A 87 -9.33 -0.65 -2.88
N ALA A 88 -8.40 -0.62 -3.82
CA ALA A 88 -7.28 -1.54 -3.89
C ALA A 88 -5.97 -0.82 -4.23
N LEU A 89 -4.87 -1.33 -3.69
CA LEU A 89 -3.51 -1.00 -4.10
C LEU A 89 -3.00 -2.11 -5.03
N LEU A 90 -2.31 -1.72 -6.10
CA LEU A 90 -1.65 -2.60 -7.06
C LEU A 90 -0.13 -2.34 -7.02
N PRO A 91 0.62 -3.00 -6.11
CA PRO A 91 2.08 -2.90 -6.00
C PRO A 91 2.83 -3.53 -7.18
N PHE A 92 3.61 -2.75 -7.92
CA PHE A 92 4.58 -3.24 -8.92
C PHE A 92 5.92 -3.51 -8.22
N CYS A 93 6.06 -4.73 -7.73
CA CYS A 93 7.10 -5.18 -6.80
C CYS A 93 8.42 -5.49 -7.52
N THR A 94 9.20 -4.45 -7.79
CA THR A 94 10.64 -4.54 -8.11
C THR A 94 11.48 -4.70 -6.84
N ARG A 95 12.77 -5.02 -6.95
CA ARG A 95 13.66 -5.26 -5.79
C ARG A 95 13.67 -4.11 -4.78
N ASP A 96 13.58 -2.88 -5.26
CA ASP A 96 13.57 -1.62 -4.51
C ASP A 96 12.16 -1.16 -4.08
N TYR A 97 11.13 -1.98 -4.30
CA TYR A 97 9.78 -1.64 -3.89
C TYR A 97 9.66 -1.65 -2.36
N GLY A 98 8.94 -0.67 -1.83
CA GLY A 98 8.80 -0.49 -0.38
C GLY A 98 10.02 0.13 0.30
N GLU A 99 11.06 0.53 -0.45
CA GLU A 99 12.21 1.21 0.16
C GLU A 99 11.80 2.54 0.81
N LYS A 100 12.38 2.87 1.97
CA LYS A 100 12.18 4.16 2.66
C LYS A 100 13.41 5.05 2.47
N THR A 101 13.28 6.10 1.67
CA THR A 101 14.36 7.04 1.31
C THR A 101 14.30 8.39 2.03
N GLY A 102 13.24 8.66 2.80
CA GLY A 102 13.10 9.86 3.63
C GLY A 102 12.84 11.17 2.85
N ILE A 103 12.68 11.09 1.53
CA ILE A 103 12.34 12.24 0.66
C ILE A 103 10.82 12.44 0.54
N GLY A 104 10.04 11.57 1.20
CA GLY A 104 8.59 11.62 1.24
C GLY A 104 7.94 11.02 0.00
N TYR A 105 6.79 10.36 0.21
CA TYR A 105 5.95 9.80 -0.84
C TYR A 105 6.63 8.75 -1.72
N GLU A 106 7.14 7.75 -1.03
CA GLU A 106 7.69 6.53 -1.59
C GLU A 106 6.64 5.41 -1.53
N THR A 107 6.87 4.35 -2.29
CA THR A 107 6.05 3.12 -2.25
C THR A 107 5.90 2.55 -0.82
N TYR A 108 6.87 2.81 0.07
CA TYR A 108 6.78 2.52 1.51
C TYR A 108 5.51 3.09 2.15
N ILE A 109 5.27 4.40 1.95
CA ILE A 109 4.15 5.12 2.57
C ILE A 109 2.82 4.67 1.98
N GLU A 110 2.78 4.45 0.66
CA GLU A 110 1.58 3.95 -0.04
C GLU A 110 1.17 2.57 0.47
N LEU A 111 2.13 1.64 0.54
CA LEU A 111 1.90 0.30 1.06
C LEU A 111 1.50 0.33 2.54
N GLN A 112 2.09 1.22 3.33
CA GLN A 112 1.80 1.33 4.77
C GLN A 112 0.37 1.80 4.98
N TYR A 113 -0.03 2.83 4.24
CA TYR A 113 -1.38 3.35 4.26
C TYR A 113 -2.39 2.29 3.82
N ALA A 114 -2.15 1.61 2.70
CA ALA A 114 -3.04 0.57 2.18
C ALA A 114 -3.28 -0.53 3.22
N HIS A 115 -2.22 -1.01 3.87
CA HIS A 115 -2.32 -2.00 4.94
C HIS A 115 -3.11 -1.47 6.15
N GLN A 116 -2.80 -0.27 6.64
CA GLN A 116 -3.48 0.34 7.79
C GLN A 116 -4.97 0.60 7.54
N GLN A 117 -5.34 0.88 6.30
CA GLN A 117 -6.72 1.16 5.89
C GLN A 117 -7.47 -0.08 5.42
N GLY A 118 -6.86 -1.26 5.49
CA GLY A 118 -7.45 -2.52 5.05
C GLY A 118 -7.82 -2.53 3.56
N LEU A 119 -7.06 -1.80 2.72
CA LEU A 119 -7.24 -1.87 1.28
C LEU A 119 -6.88 -3.26 0.78
N ALA A 120 -7.58 -3.73 -0.26
CA ALA A 120 -7.14 -4.90 -0.98
C ALA A 120 -5.76 -4.64 -1.59
N ILE A 121 -4.81 -5.56 -1.43
CA ILE A 121 -3.46 -5.43 -1.97
C ILE A 121 -3.27 -6.59 -2.94
N LEU A 122 -3.03 -6.28 -4.22
CA LEU A 122 -2.77 -7.26 -5.27
C LEU A 122 -1.35 -7.06 -5.80
N PRO A 123 -0.34 -7.79 -5.31
CA PRO A 123 1.05 -7.59 -5.73
C PRO A 123 1.31 -8.13 -7.14
N ILE A 124 2.07 -7.37 -7.92
CA ILE A 124 2.68 -7.80 -9.18
C ILE A 124 4.17 -8.01 -8.92
N GLN A 125 4.64 -9.25 -8.87
CA GLN A 125 6.04 -9.59 -8.67
C GLN A 125 6.84 -9.39 -9.96
N LEU A 126 7.76 -8.41 -9.95
CA LEU A 126 8.61 -8.03 -11.08
C LEU A 126 10.10 -8.31 -10.81
N CYS A 127 10.40 -9.16 -9.84
CA CYS A 127 11.76 -9.61 -9.53
C CYS A 127 11.74 -11.03 -8.98
N ASP A 128 12.91 -11.65 -8.82
CA ASP A 128 13.01 -13.04 -8.31
C ASP A 128 12.59 -13.16 -6.84
N GLU A 129 12.75 -12.09 -6.08
CA GLU A 129 12.60 -12.09 -4.63
C GLU A 129 11.20 -11.61 -4.25
N PHE A 130 10.51 -12.36 -3.39
CA PHE A 130 9.22 -11.96 -2.84
C PHE A 130 9.08 -12.38 -1.37
N PRO A 131 8.68 -11.47 -0.46
CA PRO A 131 8.47 -10.04 -0.71
C PRO A 131 9.76 -9.31 -1.16
N PRO A 132 9.67 -8.16 -1.84
CA PRO A 132 10.84 -7.37 -2.18
C PRO A 132 11.68 -7.03 -0.94
N CYS A 133 12.99 -7.09 -1.08
CA CYS A 133 13.96 -6.80 -0.04
C CYS A 133 14.75 -5.53 -0.40
N PRO A 134 14.17 -4.32 -0.15
CA PRO A 134 14.87 -3.06 -0.40
C PRO A 134 16.09 -2.93 0.53
N ALA A 135 16.93 -1.92 0.31
CA ALA A 135 18.18 -1.79 1.07
C ALA A 135 17.95 -1.46 2.56
N ASP A 136 16.91 -0.68 2.87
CA ASP A 136 16.61 -0.19 4.22
C ASP A 136 15.85 -1.20 5.08
N GLU A 137 16.08 -1.18 6.39
CA GLU A 137 15.49 -2.13 7.35
C GLU A 137 13.98 -1.92 7.55
N ASP A 138 13.51 -0.67 7.52
CA ASP A 138 12.09 -0.36 7.72
C ASP A 138 11.24 -0.94 6.57
N GLY A 139 11.69 -0.74 5.33
CA GLY A 139 11.07 -1.27 4.12
C GLY A 139 11.08 -2.79 4.08
N LYS A 140 12.19 -3.44 4.47
CA LYS A 140 12.25 -4.91 4.61
C LYS A 140 11.21 -5.41 5.60
N ALA A 141 11.18 -4.84 6.80
CA ALA A 141 10.26 -5.26 7.86
C ALA A 141 8.80 -5.06 7.44
N GLN A 142 8.47 -3.92 6.82
CA GLN A 142 7.13 -3.67 6.30
C GLN A 142 6.76 -4.68 5.20
N ASN A 143 7.63 -4.90 4.23
CA ASN A 143 7.33 -5.79 3.10
C ASN A 143 7.08 -7.23 3.58
N VAL A 144 7.82 -7.73 4.57
CA VAL A 144 7.55 -9.03 5.19
C VAL A 144 6.18 -9.09 5.85
N LEU A 145 5.79 -8.03 6.54
CA LEU A 145 4.50 -7.97 7.24
C LEU A 145 3.31 -7.85 6.26
N VAL A 146 3.44 -6.99 5.26
CA VAL A 146 2.33 -6.59 4.38
C VAL A 146 2.25 -7.45 3.13
N LEU A 147 3.39 -7.74 2.49
CA LEU A 147 3.47 -8.52 1.25
C LEU A 147 3.80 -9.99 1.57
N ARG A 148 2.97 -10.61 2.41
CA ARG A 148 3.19 -11.99 2.87
C ARG A 148 3.31 -12.97 1.69
N THR A 149 4.12 -14.01 1.87
CA THR A 149 4.39 -15.00 0.81
C THR A 149 3.19 -15.84 0.40
N ASP A 150 2.15 -15.89 1.24
CA ASP A 150 0.89 -16.58 1.00
C ASP A 150 -0.18 -15.71 0.33
N LEU A 151 0.11 -14.43 0.05
CA LEU A 151 -0.76 -13.60 -0.78
C LEU A 151 -0.74 -14.09 -2.24
N PHE A 152 -1.94 -14.13 -2.83
CA PHE A 152 -2.06 -14.23 -4.28
C PHE A 152 -1.33 -13.06 -4.94
N ARG A 153 -0.50 -13.36 -5.93
CA ARG A 153 0.30 -12.37 -6.66
C ARG A 153 0.43 -12.79 -8.12
N ILE A 154 0.55 -11.80 -8.99
CA ILE A 154 0.78 -12.01 -10.41
C ILE A 154 2.28 -11.90 -10.67
N PHE A 155 2.86 -12.84 -11.40
CA PHE A 155 4.30 -12.88 -11.67
C PHE A 155 4.59 -12.44 -13.11
N ASP A 156 5.45 -11.43 -13.29
CA ASP A 156 6.02 -11.05 -14.59
C ASP A 156 7.39 -10.39 -14.39
N LYS A 157 8.36 -11.17 -13.90
CA LYS A 157 9.72 -10.69 -13.58
C LYS A 157 10.38 -9.86 -14.69
N ASN A 158 10.14 -10.24 -15.95
CA ASN A 158 10.81 -9.62 -17.09
C ASN A 158 10.03 -8.43 -17.66
N MET A 159 8.89 -8.05 -17.06
CA MET A 159 8.02 -6.96 -17.52
C MET A 159 7.67 -7.12 -19.02
N SER A 160 7.43 -8.35 -19.45
CA SER A 160 7.32 -8.70 -20.86
C SER A 160 5.89 -8.94 -21.32
N GLU A 161 4.94 -9.11 -20.40
CA GLU A 161 3.57 -9.50 -20.71
C GLU A 161 2.52 -8.58 -20.08
N PRO A 162 2.58 -7.24 -20.31
CA PRO A 162 1.70 -6.28 -19.65
C PRO A 162 0.21 -6.57 -19.89
N LYS A 163 -0.15 -7.05 -21.08
CA LYS A 163 -1.54 -7.42 -21.42
C LYS A 163 -2.04 -8.65 -20.67
N ARG A 164 -1.18 -9.67 -20.48
CA ARG A 164 -1.52 -10.85 -19.66
C ARG A 164 -1.74 -10.43 -18.22
N VAL A 165 -0.80 -9.65 -17.67
CA VAL A 165 -0.89 -9.16 -16.29
C VAL A 165 -2.14 -8.32 -16.09
N ALA A 166 -2.45 -7.40 -17.01
CA ALA A 166 -3.68 -6.63 -16.94
C ALA A 166 -4.92 -7.54 -16.94
N LYS A 167 -4.94 -8.61 -17.75
CA LYS A 167 -6.06 -9.55 -17.79
C LYS A 167 -6.24 -10.28 -16.46
N GLU A 168 -5.16 -10.73 -15.84
CA GLU A 168 -5.21 -11.39 -14.52
C GLU A 168 -5.69 -10.44 -13.42
N ILE A 169 -5.28 -9.16 -13.48
CA ILE A 169 -5.81 -8.11 -12.59
C ILE A 169 -7.31 -7.93 -12.80
N CYS A 170 -7.77 -7.92 -14.05
CA CYS A 170 -9.17 -7.79 -14.42
C CYS A 170 -10.01 -8.95 -13.87
N ASP A 171 -9.53 -10.19 -14.04
CA ASP A 171 -10.18 -11.38 -13.52
C ASP A 171 -10.29 -11.33 -11.98
N ALA A 172 -9.22 -10.91 -11.30
CA ALA A 172 -9.21 -10.73 -9.84
C ALA A 172 -10.16 -9.63 -9.36
N TRP A 173 -10.22 -8.50 -10.09
CA TRP A 173 -11.11 -7.38 -9.77
C TRP A 173 -12.58 -7.80 -9.80
N PHE A 174 -13.02 -8.46 -10.88
CA PHE A 174 -14.42 -8.88 -11.01
C PHE A 174 -14.80 -10.05 -10.12
N SER A 175 -13.85 -10.94 -9.79
CA SER A 175 -14.09 -12.03 -8.83
C SER A 175 -14.42 -11.47 -7.44
N ALA A 176 -13.70 -10.43 -7.01
CA ALA A 176 -13.95 -9.76 -5.73
C ALA A 176 -15.30 -9.02 -5.69
N GLU A 177 -15.74 -8.42 -6.80
CA GLU A 177 -17.07 -7.76 -6.86
C GLU A 177 -18.22 -8.76 -6.72
N ALA A 178 -18.09 -9.95 -7.31
CA ALA A 178 -19.11 -10.99 -7.26
C ALA A 178 -19.33 -11.53 -5.83
N GLU A 179 -18.25 -11.70 -5.07
CA GLU A 179 -18.30 -12.10 -3.67
C GLU A 179 -18.98 -11.03 -2.80
N SER A 180 -18.68 -9.75 -3.04
CA SER A 180 -19.29 -8.63 -2.27
C SER A 180 -20.75 -8.32 -2.60
N SER A 181 -21.27 -8.83 -3.74
CA SER A 181 -22.66 -8.61 -4.17
C SER A 181 -23.63 -9.70 -3.67
N SER A 182 -23.12 -10.69 -2.94
CA SER A 182 -23.89 -11.86 -2.48
C SER A 182 -24.22 -11.81 -0.97
N ASP A 183 -23.84 -10.74 -0.26
CA ASP A 183 -24.17 -10.44 1.14
C ASP A 183 -25.29 -9.39 1.25
#